data_AF-A0A9P6P1H8-F1
#
_entry.id   AF-A0A9P6P1H8-F1
#
_cell.length_a   1.000
_cell.length_b   1.000
_cell.length_c   1.000
_cell.angle_alpha   90.00
_cell.angle_beta   90.00
_cell.angle_gamma   90.00
#
_symmetry.space_group_name_H-M   'P 1'
#
loop_
_entity.id
_entity.type
_entity.pdbx_description
1 polymer ?
#
loop_
_entity_poly.entity_id
_entity_poly.type
_entity_poly.pdbx_seq_one_letter_code
_entity_poly.pdbx_strand_id
1 'polypeptide(L)'
;MHKEAALFEDDEWHGMLDHHPTRIDSKEERALVRRLDKRLLLFAMFGNLVKMLDNANLGSAFISGMEEELGIAGVQYNWMGVYFMLGYLFMQVPSNLLLARLRPSIYLPSLEMFWCFLTLAMATVQSVRGVFVIRVLLGLAEAGFYPGERQLAMRRLEVEGRESKRPTTRNLMACIRSLLTNRYLIPFIIGWAAVHVSLGATTVLGIVARKLGYDAVTANLITTPDMLITMVATLCNGFISDKYRTRLWCIVFPAVLGLLGCSMLSTFVQPFGLLYVGFLLTNIGLKSTTSVIMTWASEIISQNIEVRALAIGVMNTAACLTWTWTPLVLWPVTDAPYYHTGFRASVFSILIFIISMGVIGYRHSLDQPIPSSATMPMMQINTMTEEDDDDMNAAAKLLQARANAAQRTRR
;
A
#
# COMPACT_ATOMS: atom_id res chain seq x y z
N MET A 1 42.71 -2.11 -46.61
CA MET A 1 41.27 -1.75 -46.69
C MET A 1 40.40 -2.31 -45.54
N HIS A 2 40.96 -2.79 -44.42
CA HIS A 2 40.14 -3.26 -43.27
C HIS A 2 40.62 -2.80 -41.88
N LYS A 3 41.45 -1.74 -41.81
CA LYS A 3 41.94 -1.21 -40.51
C LYS A 3 41.73 0.30 -40.28
N GLU A 4 41.16 1.03 -41.23
CA GLU A 4 40.85 2.46 -41.07
C GLU A 4 39.35 2.75 -40.86
N ALA A 5 38.47 1.75 -41.04
CA ALA A 5 37.02 1.92 -40.82
C ALA A 5 36.58 1.70 -39.35
N ALA A 6 37.46 1.18 -38.49
CA ALA A 6 37.13 0.86 -37.10
C ALA A 6 37.49 1.99 -36.10
N LEU A 7 38.13 3.06 -36.57
CA LEU A 7 38.51 4.22 -35.73
C LEU A 7 37.52 5.39 -35.83
N PHE A 8 36.52 5.31 -36.72
CA PHE A 8 35.57 6.41 -36.94
C PHE A 8 34.18 6.19 -36.31
N GLU A 9 33.84 4.98 -35.85
CA GLU A 9 32.54 4.73 -35.20
C GLU A 9 32.58 4.91 -33.67
N ASP A 10 33.67 4.60 -32.96
CA ASP A 10 33.70 4.71 -31.50
C ASP A 10 33.93 6.15 -30.99
N ASP A 11 34.64 6.99 -31.74
CA ASP A 11 34.96 8.38 -31.33
C ASP A 11 33.77 9.35 -31.51
N GLU A 12 32.84 9.10 -32.44
CA GLU A 12 31.62 9.94 -32.58
C GLU A 12 30.61 9.67 -31.45
N TRP A 13 30.45 8.41 -31.02
CA TRP A 13 29.55 8.08 -29.90
C TRP A 13 30.12 8.50 -28.54
N HIS A 14 31.43 8.41 -28.36
CA HIS A 14 32.10 8.92 -27.15
C HIS A 14 32.21 10.45 -27.13
N GLY A 15 32.43 11.09 -28.29
CA GLY A 15 32.36 12.56 -28.43
C GLY A 15 30.96 13.13 -28.17
N MET A 16 29.90 12.36 -28.41
CA MET A 16 28.52 12.74 -28.05
C MET A 16 28.27 12.74 -26.52
N LEU A 17 29.04 11.95 -25.77
CA LEU A 17 28.99 11.84 -24.30
C LEU A 17 29.98 12.80 -23.62
N ASP A 18 31.03 13.24 -24.33
CA ASP A 18 32.06 14.16 -23.85
C ASP A 18 31.72 15.66 -24.08
N HIS A 19 30.53 15.95 -24.59
CA HIS A 19 29.93 17.27 -24.39
C HIS A 19 29.57 17.45 -22.91
N HIS A 20 30.58 17.87 -22.13
CA HIS A 20 30.35 18.62 -20.89
C HIS A 20 29.21 19.60 -21.16
N PRO A 21 28.07 19.49 -20.46
CA PRO A 21 26.93 20.33 -20.75
C PRO A 21 27.39 21.78 -20.59
N THR A 22 27.37 22.50 -21.72
CA THR A 22 27.37 23.95 -21.76
C THR A 22 26.50 24.43 -20.62
N ARG A 23 27.13 25.08 -19.63
CA ARG A 23 26.56 25.53 -18.36
C ARG A 23 25.07 25.86 -18.51
N ILE A 24 24.21 24.85 -18.28
CA ILE A 24 22.78 24.97 -18.54
C ILE A 24 22.28 26.00 -17.53
N ASP A 25 21.57 27.04 -17.98
CA ASP A 25 21.03 28.01 -17.05
C ASP A 25 20.14 27.26 -16.06
N SER A 26 20.56 27.24 -14.79
CA SER A 26 19.88 26.53 -13.70
C SER A 26 18.39 26.89 -13.64
N LYS A 27 17.98 28.08 -14.10
CA LYS A 27 16.56 28.47 -14.16
C LYS A 27 15.78 27.78 -15.27
N GLU A 28 16.37 27.67 -16.47
CA GLU A 28 15.73 27.03 -17.63
C GLU A 28 15.64 25.52 -17.47
N GLU A 29 16.71 24.90 -16.95
CA GLU A 29 16.72 23.47 -16.60
C GLU A 29 15.65 23.17 -15.54
N ARG A 30 15.60 23.94 -14.44
CA ARG A 30 14.56 23.81 -13.41
C ARG A 30 13.16 24.06 -13.95
N ALA A 31 12.98 24.89 -14.98
CA ALA A 31 11.69 25.11 -15.60
C ALA A 31 11.27 23.92 -16.49
N LEU A 32 12.20 23.35 -17.25
CA LEU A 32 11.99 22.15 -18.06
C LEU A 32 11.66 20.93 -17.19
N VAL A 33 12.47 20.70 -16.16
CA VAL A 33 12.28 19.69 -15.09
C VAL A 33 10.86 19.79 -14.51
N ARG A 34 10.45 20.98 -14.04
CA ARG A 34 9.11 21.20 -13.49
C ARG A 34 7.98 20.94 -14.50
N ARG A 35 8.18 21.25 -15.78
CA ARG A 35 7.19 20.97 -16.83
C ARG A 35 7.06 19.47 -17.09
N LEU A 36 8.19 18.75 -17.13
CA LEU A 36 8.21 17.31 -17.30
C LEU A 36 7.58 16.60 -16.10
N ASP A 37 7.97 16.98 -14.88
CA ASP A 37 7.45 16.39 -13.65
C ASP A 37 5.94 16.59 -13.52
N LYS A 38 5.43 17.78 -13.86
CA LYS A 38 3.98 18.02 -13.92
C LYS A 38 3.28 17.09 -14.91
N ARG A 39 3.84 16.88 -16.10
CA ARG A 39 3.23 15.99 -17.11
C ARG A 39 3.25 14.53 -16.67
N LEU A 40 4.38 14.06 -16.11
CA LEU A 40 4.52 12.69 -15.60
C LEU A 40 3.61 12.42 -14.41
N LEU A 41 3.56 13.35 -13.46
CA LEU A 41 2.72 13.23 -12.27
C LEU A 41 1.23 13.29 -12.63
N LEU A 42 0.83 14.17 -13.56
CA LEU A 42 -0.54 14.18 -14.08
C LEU A 42 -0.88 12.87 -14.78
N PHE A 43 0.02 12.34 -15.62
CA PHE A 43 -0.18 11.05 -16.27
C PHE A 43 -0.34 9.90 -15.26
N ALA A 44 0.52 9.84 -14.25
CA ALA A 44 0.43 8.85 -13.18
C ALA A 44 -0.88 8.98 -12.38
N MET A 45 -1.25 10.20 -11.97
CA MET A 45 -2.47 10.45 -11.21
C MET A 45 -3.72 10.07 -12.00
N PHE A 46 -3.84 10.54 -13.24
CA PHE A 46 -5.01 10.23 -14.08
C PHE A 46 -5.05 8.75 -14.48
N GLY A 47 -3.90 8.14 -14.78
CA GLY A 47 -3.81 6.72 -15.09
C GLY A 47 -4.27 5.85 -13.91
N ASN A 48 -3.76 6.11 -12.71
CA ASN A 48 -4.20 5.40 -11.50
C ASN A 48 -5.68 5.66 -11.18
N LEU A 49 -6.18 6.88 -11.38
CA LEU A 49 -7.59 7.22 -11.20
C LEU A 49 -8.50 6.41 -12.15
N VAL A 50 -8.17 6.37 -13.43
CA VAL A 50 -8.96 5.65 -14.46
C VAL A 50 -8.96 4.14 -14.19
N LYS A 51 -7.83 3.57 -13.78
CA LYS A 51 -7.75 2.15 -13.42
C LYS A 51 -8.53 1.82 -12.15
N MET A 52 -8.53 2.70 -11.16
CA MET A 52 -9.40 2.55 -9.99
C MET A 52 -10.88 2.59 -10.39
N LEU A 53 -11.26 3.47 -11.32
CA LEU A 53 -12.62 3.57 -11.84
C LEU A 53 -13.04 2.28 -12.56
N ASP A 54 -12.18 1.72 -13.42
CA ASP A 54 -12.46 0.46 -14.14
C ASP A 54 -12.63 -0.73 -13.17
N ASN A 55 -11.76 -0.83 -12.16
CA ASN A 55 -11.87 -1.87 -11.14
C ASN A 55 -13.17 -1.74 -10.33
N ALA A 56 -13.56 -0.51 -9.98
CA ALA A 56 -14.82 -0.25 -9.27
C ALA A 56 -16.07 -0.46 -10.16
N ASN A 57 -15.93 -0.32 -11.48
CA ASN A 57 -17.02 -0.47 -12.43
C ASN A 57 -17.59 -1.89 -12.45
N LEU A 58 -16.79 -2.93 -12.17
CA LEU A 58 -17.31 -4.31 -12.09
C LEU A 58 -18.44 -4.44 -11.07
N GLY A 59 -18.21 -3.93 -9.85
CA GLY A 59 -19.19 -4.00 -8.77
C GLY A 59 -20.41 -3.14 -9.07
N SER A 60 -20.19 -1.97 -9.68
CA SER A 60 -21.27 -1.07 -10.08
C SER A 60 -22.16 -1.69 -11.16
N ALA A 61 -21.57 -2.34 -12.17
CA ALA A 61 -22.28 -3.06 -13.21
C ALA A 61 -23.04 -4.28 -12.64
N PHE A 62 -22.43 -5.01 -11.70
CA PHE A 62 -23.08 -6.11 -10.98
C PHE A 62 -24.37 -5.65 -10.28
N ILE A 63 -24.31 -4.53 -9.57
CA ILE A 63 -25.46 -3.94 -8.88
C ILE A 63 -26.52 -3.39 -9.86
N SER A 64 -26.10 -3.01 -11.07
CA SER A 64 -26.94 -2.32 -12.07
C SER A 64 -27.73 -3.23 -13.01
N GLY A 65 -27.58 -4.56 -12.92
CA GLY A 65 -28.33 -5.49 -13.77
C GLY A 65 -27.49 -6.62 -14.39
N MET A 66 -26.15 -6.56 -14.26
CA MET A 66 -25.28 -7.58 -14.86
C MET A 66 -25.48 -8.98 -14.22
N GLU A 67 -25.97 -9.05 -12.98
CA GLU A 67 -26.36 -10.31 -12.33
C GLU A 67 -27.47 -11.01 -13.12
N GLU A 68 -28.54 -10.29 -13.44
CA GLU A 68 -29.73 -10.81 -14.12
C GLU A 68 -29.49 -11.05 -15.63
N GLU A 69 -28.80 -10.13 -16.31
CA GLU A 69 -28.56 -10.22 -17.77
C GLU A 69 -27.66 -11.39 -18.17
N LEU A 70 -26.62 -11.65 -17.38
CA LEU A 70 -25.67 -12.74 -17.66
C LEU A 70 -26.05 -14.05 -16.97
N GLY A 71 -27.08 -14.05 -16.12
CA GLY A 71 -27.48 -15.21 -15.32
C GLY A 71 -26.36 -15.66 -14.36
N ILE A 72 -25.72 -14.70 -13.68
CA ILE A 72 -24.59 -14.99 -12.78
C ILE A 72 -25.10 -15.83 -11.61
N ALA A 73 -24.54 -17.03 -11.44
CA ALA A 73 -24.94 -17.96 -10.38
C ALA A 73 -23.78 -18.25 -9.41
N GLY A 74 -24.13 -18.41 -8.13
CA GLY A 74 -23.19 -18.79 -7.08
C GLY A 74 -22.06 -17.78 -6.89
N VAL A 75 -20.81 -18.26 -6.86
CA VAL A 75 -19.61 -17.45 -6.62
C VAL A 75 -18.96 -16.92 -7.91
N GLN A 76 -19.65 -16.98 -9.04
CA GLN A 76 -19.10 -16.58 -10.34
C GLN A 76 -18.64 -15.11 -10.38
N TYR A 77 -19.37 -14.20 -9.74
CA TYR A 77 -18.94 -12.80 -9.61
C TYR A 77 -17.57 -12.68 -8.92
N ASN A 78 -17.38 -13.40 -7.81
CA ASN A 78 -16.13 -13.38 -7.06
C ASN A 78 -14.95 -13.87 -7.90
N TRP A 79 -15.19 -14.89 -8.74
CA TRP A 79 -14.20 -15.37 -9.70
C TRP A 79 -13.79 -14.32 -10.74
N MET A 80 -14.67 -13.39 -11.13
CA MET A 80 -14.32 -12.33 -12.10
C MET A 80 -13.16 -11.45 -11.60
N GLY A 81 -13.14 -11.13 -10.29
CA GLY A 81 -12.03 -10.41 -9.67
C GLY A 81 -10.75 -11.25 -9.59
N VAL A 82 -10.89 -12.54 -9.28
CA VAL A 82 -9.75 -13.47 -9.18
C VAL A 82 -9.08 -13.68 -10.54
N TYR A 83 -9.85 -13.85 -11.61
CA TYR A 83 -9.31 -14.00 -12.97
C TYR A 83 -8.52 -12.76 -13.41
N PHE A 84 -8.99 -11.56 -13.07
CA PHE A 84 -8.23 -10.34 -13.28
C PHE A 84 -6.89 -10.37 -12.54
N MET A 85 -6.90 -10.70 -11.24
CA MET A 85 -5.69 -10.74 -10.43
C MET A 85 -4.69 -11.82 -10.88
N LEU A 86 -5.18 -12.96 -11.39
CA LEU A 86 -4.32 -14.01 -11.97
C LEU A 86 -3.57 -13.52 -13.21
N GLY A 87 -4.26 -12.82 -14.12
CA GLY A 87 -3.61 -12.18 -15.27
C GLY A 87 -2.60 -11.12 -14.82
N TYR A 88 -3.00 -10.28 -13.87
CA TYR A 88 -2.14 -9.24 -13.31
C TYR A 88 -0.84 -9.81 -12.71
N LEU A 89 -0.95 -10.79 -11.81
CA LEU A 89 0.20 -11.41 -11.15
C LEU A 89 1.12 -12.13 -12.14
N PHE A 90 0.53 -12.82 -13.13
CA PHE A 90 1.30 -13.53 -14.16
C PHE A 90 2.14 -12.57 -15.00
N MET A 91 1.58 -11.44 -15.44
CA MET A 91 2.27 -10.50 -16.33
C MET A 91 3.15 -9.49 -15.57
N GLN A 92 3.03 -9.37 -14.26
CA GLN A 92 3.82 -8.43 -13.46
C GLN A 92 5.34 -8.69 -13.57
N VAL A 93 5.77 -9.95 -13.51
CA VAL A 93 7.20 -10.32 -13.64
C VAL A 93 7.71 -10.20 -15.09
N PRO A 94 7.04 -10.79 -16.11
CA PRO A 94 7.43 -10.63 -17.50
C PRO A 94 7.43 -9.18 -17.97
N SER A 95 6.43 -8.39 -17.61
CA SER A 95 6.35 -6.99 -18.01
C SER A 95 7.50 -6.16 -17.44
N ASN A 96 7.93 -6.42 -16.20
CA ASN A 96 9.07 -5.74 -15.61
C ASN A 96 10.38 -6.09 -16.32
N LEU A 97 10.53 -7.34 -16.78
CA LEU A 97 11.68 -7.77 -17.59
C LEU A 97 11.64 -7.17 -19.00
N LEU A 98 10.46 -7.08 -19.62
CA LEU A 98 10.27 -6.47 -20.94
C LEU A 98 10.60 -4.97 -20.91
N LEU A 99 10.24 -4.26 -19.85
CA LEU A 99 10.61 -2.86 -19.62
C LEU A 99 12.12 -2.63 -19.48
N ALA A 100 12.90 -3.67 -19.17
CA ALA A 100 14.37 -3.58 -19.20
C ALA A 100 14.95 -3.67 -20.63
N ARG A 101 14.19 -4.21 -21.59
CA ARG A 101 14.64 -4.47 -22.98
C ARG A 101 13.97 -3.57 -24.01
N LEU A 102 12.72 -3.17 -23.77
CA LEU A 102 11.92 -2.36 -24.69
C LEU A 102 11.95 -0.88 -24.28
N ARG A 103 11.73 0.01 -25.25
CA ARG A 103 11.60 1.44 -25.00
C ARG A 103 10.29 1.71 -24.23
N PRO A 104 10.33 2.26 -23.00
CA PRO A 104 9.11 2.52 -22.22
C PRO A 104 8.11 3.43 -22.93
N SER A 105 8.59 4.33 -23.78
CA SER A 105 7.78 5.26 -24.58
C SER A 105 6.88 4.59 -25.63
N ILE A 106 7.15 3.33 -25.99
CA ILE A 106 6.32 2.56 -26.93
C ILE A 106 5.51 1.53 -26.16
N TYR A 107 6.19 0.80 -25.28
CA TYR A 107 5.59 -0.31 -24.54
C TYR A 107 4.41 0.12 -23.65
N LEU A 108 4.56 1.21 -22.89
CA LEU A 108 3.51 1.69 -21.99
C LEU A 108 2.26 2.17 -22.74
N PRO A 109 2.36 3.06 -23.76
CA PRO A 109 1.19 3.43 -24.56
C PRO A 109 0.54 2.23 -25.27
N SER A 110 1.32 1.27 -25.75
CA SER A 110 0.76 0.06 -26.38
C SER A 110 -0.07 -0.79 -25.40
N LEU A 111 0.41 -0.96 -24.16
CA LEU A 111 -0.35 -1.65 -23.11
C LEU A 111 -1.63 -0.90 -22.75
N GLU A 112 -1.57 0.43 -22.63
CA GLU A 112 -2.76 1.25 -22.33
C GLU A 112 -3.78 1.22 -23.47
N MET A 113 -3.34 1.25 -24.73
CA MET A 113 -4.24 1.10 -25.88
C MET A 113 -4.90 -0.29 -25.90
N PHE A 114 -4.13 -1.34 -25.60
CA PHE A 114 -4.67 -2.69 -25.53
C PHE A 114 -5.65 -2.86 -24.36
N TRP A 115 -5.34 -2.30 -23.19
CA TRP A 115 -6.23 -2.25 -22.03
C TRP A 115 -7.54 -1.52 -22.37
N CYS A 116 -7.46 -0.34 -22.99
CA CYS A 116 -8.63 0.44 -23.41
C CYS A 116 -9.52 -0.33 -24.40
N PHE A 117 -8.91 -1.01 -25.38
CA PHE A 117 -9.65 -1.86 -26.32
C PHE A 117 -10.39 -3.00 -25.60
N LEU A 118 -9.74 -3.66 -24.64
CA LEU A 118 -10.37 -4.72 -23.85
C LEU A 118 -11.50 -4.19 -22.96
N THR A 119 -11.36 -3.00 -22.38
CA THR A 119 -12.43 -2.33 -21.60
C THR A 119 -13.64 -2.04 -22.49
N LEU A 120 -13.44 -1.59 -23.73
CA LEU A 120 -14.53 -1.42 -24.70
C LEU A 120 -15.16 -2.76 -25.10
N ALA A 121 -14.34 -3.79 -25.33
CA ALA A 121 -14.82 -5.13 -25.65
C ALA A 121 -15.69 -5.73 -24.53
N MET A 122 -15.39 -5.41 -23.26
CA MET A 122 -16.17 -5.84 -22.10
C MET A 122 -17.65 -5.44 -22.19
N ALA A 123 -17.98 -4.29 -22.79
CA ALA A 123 -19.36 -3.83 -22.96
C ALA A 123 -20.18 -4.70 -23.93
N THR A 124 -19.53 -5.50 -24.77
CA THR A 124 -20.20 -6.35 -25.78
C THR A 124 -20.42 -7.79 -25.32
N VAL A 125 -19.92 -8.15 -24.14
CA VAL A 125 -19.95 -9.54 -23.66
C VAL A 125 -21.31 -9.90 -23.09
N GLN A 126 -21.88 -11.00 -23.60
CA GLN A 126 -23.18 -11.53 -23.16
C GLN A 126 -23.08 -12.87 -22.43
N SER A 127 -21.88 -13.28 -21.99
CA SER A 127 -21.71 -14.53 -21.24
C SER A 127 -20.69 -14.41 -20.10
N VAL A 128 -20.94 -15.13 -19.00
CA VAL A 128 -20.04 -15.18 -17.83
C VAL A 128 -18.63 -15.65 -18.22
N ARG A 129 -18.53 -16.63 -19.12
CA ARG A 129 -17.23 -17.13 -19.61
C ARG A 129 -16.46 -16.08 -20.41
N GLY A 130 -17.17 -15.31 -21.24
CA GLY A 130 -16.58 -14.19 -21.98
C GLY A 130 -16.00 -13.13 -21.02
N VAL A 131 -16.73 -12.86 -19.92
CA VAL A 131 -16.26 -11.95 -18.88
C VAL A 131 -14.96 -12.48 -18.27
N PHE A 132 -14.89 -13.76 -17.90
CA PHE A 132 -13.65 -14.34 -17.34
C PHE A 132 -12.45 -14.19 -18.27
N VAL A 133 -12.62 -14.44 -19.57
CA VAL A 133 -11.53 -14.30 -20.55
C VAL A 133 -11.05 -12.85 -20.62
N ILE A 134 -11.98 -11.90 -20.79
CA ILE A 134 -11.62 -10.46 -20.85
C ILE A 134 -10.96 -10.01 -19.54
N ARG A 135 -11.42 -10.51 -18.38
CA ARG A 135 -10.81 -10.21 -17.09
C ARG A 135 -9.35 -10.61 -17.01
N VAL A 136 -9.00 -11.82 -17.45
CA VAL A 136 -7.60 -12.25 -17.49
C VAL A 136 -6.79 -11.33 -18.41
N LEU A 137 -7.30 -11.03 -19.61
CA LEU A 137 -6.61 -10.17 -20.57
C LEU A 137 -6.41 -8.74 -20.06
N LEU A 138 -7.41 -8.17 -19.38
CA LEU A 138 -7.31 -6.86 -18.73
C LEU A 138 -6.22 -6.86 -17.66
N GLY A 139 -6.17 -7.90 -16.82
CA GLY A 139 -5.13 -8.07 -15.82
C GLY A 139 -3.73 -8.14 -16.44
N LEU A 140 -3.57 -8.90 -17.53
CA LEU A 140 -2.31 -8.98 -18.28
C LEU A 140 -1.89 -7.60 -18.82
N ALA A 141 -2.83 -6.83 -19.37
CA ALA A 141 -2.56 -5.51 -19.94
C ALA A 141 -2.17 -4.48 -18.85
N GLU A 142 -2.80 -4.54 -17.68
CA GLU A 142 -2.61 -3.58 -16.60
C GLU A 142 -1.31 -3.79 -15.80
N ALA A 143 -0.78 -5.01 -15.78
CA ALA A 143 0.37 -5.39 -14.96
C ALA A 143 1.65 -4.57 -15.22
N GLY A 144 1.80 -4.02 -16.43
CA GLY A 144 2.99 -3.28 -16.84
C GLY A 144 3.00 -1.80 -16.46
N PHE A 145 1.86 -1.25 -16.06
CA PHE A 145 1.72 0.18 -15.78
C PHE A 145 2.55 0.59 -14.55
N TYR A 146 2.34 -0.06 -13.40
CA TYR A 146 3.05 0.25 -12.16
C TYR A 146 4.58 0.11 -12.27
N PRO A 147 5.14 -1.00 -12.80
CA PRO A 147 6.59 -1.11 -13.01
C PRO A 147 7.14 -0.03 -13.96
N GLY A 148 6.38 0.34 -14.99
CA GLY A 148 6.81 1.35 -15.95
C GLY A 148 6.79 2.77 -15.40
N GLU A 149 5.76 3.14 -14.62
CA GLU A 149 5.72 4.40 -13.89
C GLU A 149 6.93 4.53 -12.96
N ARG A 150 7.20 3.47 -12.19
CA ARG A 150 8.38 3.40 -11.30
C ARG A 150 9.68 3.53 -12.07
N GLN A 151 9.84 2.84 -13.20
CA GLN A 151 11.08 2.88 -13.99
C GLN A 151 11.31 4.27 -14.58
N LEU A 152 10.25 4.95 -15.03
CA LEU A 152 10.31 6.31 -15.54
C LEU A 152 10.71 7.30 -14.44
N ALA A 153 10.13 7.16 -13.25
CA ALA A 153 10.50 7.94 -12.07
C ALA A 153 11.96 7.67 -11.64
N MET A 154 12.43 6.43 -11.73
CA MET A 154 13.82 6.08 -11.39
C MET A 154 14.84 6.64 -12.39
N ARG A 155 14.58 6.50 -13.71
CA ARG A 155 15.43 7.11 -14.75
C ARG A 155 15.52 8.63 -14.58
N ARG A 156 14.44 9.24 -14.11
CA ARG A 156 14.40 10.67 -13.82
C ARG A 156 15.34 11.06 -12.67
N LEU A 157 15.35 10.29 -11.58
CA LEU A 157 16.27 10.48 -10.46
C LEU A 157 17.74 10.32 -10.88
N GLU A 158 18.03 9.36 -11.78
CA GLU A 158 19.37 9.17 -12.37
C GLU A 158 19.82 10.41 -13.15
N VAL A 159 18.95 11.03 -13.97
CA VAL A 159 19.26 12.25 -14.73
C VAL A 159 19.53 13.46 -13.82
N GLU A 160 18.89 13.56 -12.65
CA GLU A 160 19.09 14.66 -11.70
C GLU A 160 20.37 14.50 -10.84
N GLY A 161 21.22 13.51 -11.14
CA GLY A 161 22.41 13.21 -10.33
C GLY A 161 22.09 12.72 -8.93
N ARG A 162 20.80 12.44 -8.64
CA ARG A 162 20.33 11.80 -7.41
C ARG A 162 20.38 10.30 -7.61
N GLU A 163 21.60 9.77 -7.79
CA GLU A 163 21.82 8.34 -8.00
C GLU A 163 21.16 7.53 -6.88
N SER A 164 20.05 6.86 -7.21
CA SER A 164 19.66 5.68 -6.46
C SER A 164 20.62 4.58 -6.88
N LYS A 165 21.68 4.35 -6.10
CA LYS A 165 22.63 3.24 -6.30
C LYS A 165 21.86 1.98 -6.74
N ARG A 166 22.11 1.51 -7.96
CA ARG A 166 21.51 0.26 -8.45
C ARG A 166 22.00 -0.88 -7.55
N PRO A 167 21.12 -1.76 -7.05
CA PRO A 167 21.57 -2.90 -6.27
C PRO A 167 22.42 -3.79 -7.16
N THR A 168 23.72 -3.84 -6.89
CA THR A 168 24.60 -4.83 -7.52
C THR A 168 24.10 -6.21 -7.10
N THR A 169 23.94 -7.15 -8.03
CA THR A 169 23.41 -8.51 -7.78
C THR A 169 24.15 -9.24 -6.65
N ARG A 170 25.43 -8.92 -6.44
CA ARG A 170 26.26 -9.45 -5.35
C ARG A 170 25.81 -9.02 -3.95
N ASN A 171 25.12 -7.88 -3.82
CA ASN A 171 24.56 -7.36 -2.55
C ASN A 171 23.11 -7.82 -2.31
N LEU A 172 22.40 -8.29 -3.34
CA LEU A 172 20.99 -8.69 -3.21
C LEU A 172 20.79 -9.83 -2.22
N MET A 173 21.64 -10.86 -2.27
CA MET A 173 21.54 -12.01 -1.36
C MET A 173 21.82 -11.59 0.10
N ALA A 174 22.76 -10.66 0.30
CA ALA A 174 23.05 -10.09 1.61
C ALA A 174 21.87 -9.23 2.12
N CYS A 175 21.24 -8.43 1.25
CA CYS A 175 20.04 -7.68 1.56
C CYS A 175 18.86 -8.58 1.91
N ILE A 176 18.63 -9.68 1.17
CA ILE A 176 17.60 -10.69 1.48
C ILE A 176 17.87 -11.32 2.85
N ARG A 177 19.11 -11.73 3.13
CA ARG A 177 19.48 -12.32 4.42
C ARG A 177 19.28 -11.34 5.58
N SER A 178 19.68 -10.09 5.39
CA SER A 178 19.47 -9.01 6.36
C SER A 178 17.97 -8.75 6.60
N LEU A 179 17.16 -8.75 5.54
CA LEU A 179 15.73 -8.58 5.60
C LEU A 179 15.05 -9.72 6.38
N LEU A 180 15.36 -10.98 6.05
CA LEU A 180 14.78 -12.16 6.70
C LEU A 180 15.18 -12.27 8.19
N THR A 181 16.34 -11.73 8.56
CA THR A 181 16.81 -11.69 9.95
C THR A 181 16.15 -10.54 10.74
N ASN A 182 15.45 -9.63 10.06
CA ASN A 182 14.87 -8.46 10.69
C ASN A 182 13.65 -8.83 11.56
N ARG A 183 13.77 -8.58 12.86
CA ARG A 183 12.74 -8.83 13.87
C ARG A 183 11.42 -8.09 13.63
N TYR A 184 11.40 -7.04 12.81
CA TYR A 184 10.20 -6.25 12.51
C TYR A 184 9.43 -6.74 11.28
N LEU A 185 10.08 -7.49 10.39
CA LEU A 185 9.49 -7.87 9.10
C LEU A 185 8.24 -8.75 9.26
N ILE A 186 8.36 -9.83 10.05
CA ILE A 186 7.27 -10.81 10.22
C ILE A 186 6.01 -10.15 10.82
N PRO A 187 6.09 -9.37 11.93
CA PRO A 187 4.95 -8.60 12.41
C PRO A 187 4.35 -7.66 11.36
N PHE A 188 5.17 -6.94 10.58
CA PHE A 188 4.66 -6.07 9.51
C PHE A 188 3.89 -6.86 8.45
N ILE A 189 4.41 -8.00 7.99
CA ILE A 189 3.73 -8.85 7.00
C ILE A 189 2.41 -9.40 7.55
N ILE A 190 2.40 -9.90 8.79
CA ILE A 190 1.19 -10.46 9.41
C ILE A 190 0.14 -9.36 9.59
N GLY A 191 0.52 -8.20 10.12
CA GLY A 191 -0.39 -7.09 10.32
C GLY A 191 -0.93 -6.54 9.00
N TRP A 192 -0.07 -6.45 7.99
CA TRP A 192 -0.44 -5.98 6.65
C TRP A 192 -1.38 -6.95 5.93
N ALA A 193 -1.12 -8.26 6.00
CA ALA A 193 -2.02 -9.26 5.47
C ALA A 193 -3.37 -9.24 6.21
N ALA A 194 -3.37 -9.12 7.54
CA ALA A 194 -4.57 -9.10 8.35
C ALA A 194 -5.46 -7.89 8.04
N VAL A 195 -4.90 -6.67 7.89
CA VAL A 195 -5.71 -5.50 7.51
C VAL A 195 -6.31 -5.65 6.11
N HIS A 196 -5.61 -6.30 5.17
CA HIS A 196 -6.13 -6.54 3.82
C HIS A 196 -7.27 -7.56 3.78
N VAL A 197 -7.26 -8.56 4.67
CA VAL A 197 -8.43 -9.45 4.85
C VAL A 197 -9.66 -8.62 5.25
N SER A 198 -9.49 -7.74 6.24
CA SER A 198 -10.59 -6.91 6.76
C SER A 198 -11.05 -5.83 5.78
N LEU A 199 -10.17 -5.33 4.89
CA LEU A 199 -10.54 -4.38 3.85
C LEU A 199 -11.56 -4.95 2.85
N GLY A 200 -11.71 -6.27 2.73
CA GLY A 200 -12.79 -6.87 1.94
C GLY A 200 -14.20 -6.44 2.41
N ALA A 201 -14.36 -6.09 3.70
CA ALA A 201 -15.63 -5.56 4.22
C ALA A 201 -16.04 -4.23 3.56
N THR A 202 -15.06 -3.48 3.05
CA THR A 202 -15.29 -2.16 2.46
C THR A 202 -15.90 -2.22 1.06
N THR A 203 -15.85 -3.38 0.40
CA THR A 203 -16.26 -3.52 -1.01
C THR A 203 -17.69 -4.02 -1.19
N VAL A 204 -18.36 -4.46 -0.12
CA VAL A 204 -19.67 -5.13 -0.23
C VAL A 204 -20.88 -4.21 -0.02
N LEU A 205 -20.68 -2.96 0.41
CA LEU A 205 -21.76 -2.01 0.75
C LEU A 205 -22.81 -1.88 -0.36
N GLY A 206 -22.39 -1.71 -1.62
CA GLY A 206 -23.33 -1.56 -2.73
C GLY A 206 -24.17 -2.81 -2.99
N ILE A 207 -23.57 -4.00 -2.85
CA ILE A 207 -24.27 -5.29 -2.99
C ILE A 207 -25.28 -5.46 -1.85
N VAL A 208 -24.88 -5.11 -0.63
CA VAL A 208 -25.77 -5.15 0.56
C VAL A 208 -26.96 -4.22 0.38
N ALA A 209 -26.74 -2.98 -0.08
CA ALA A 209 -27.84 -2.04 -0.35
C ALA A 209 -28.81 -2.60 -1.42
N ARG A 210 -28.29 -3.14 -2.52
CA ARG A 210 -29.10 -3.76 -3.58
C ARG A 210 -29.95 -4.92 -3.07
N LYS A 211 -29.37 -5.85 -2.30
CA LYS A 211 -30.09 -7.01 -1.75
C LYS A 211 -31.09 -6.64 -0.64
N LEU A 212 -30.92 -5.48 0.00
CA LEU A 212 -31.89 -4.94 0.97
C LEU A 212 -33.11 -4.26 0.30
N GLY A 213 -33.17 -4.23 -1.04
CA GLY A 213 -34.31 -3.74 -1.80
C GLY A 213 -34.18 -2.31 -2.34
N TYR A 214 -33.00 -1.68 -2.21
CA TYR A 214 -32.73 -0.41 -2.88
C TYR A 214 -32.60 -0.61 -4.40
N ASP A 215 -33.05 0.38 -5.17
CA ASP A 215 -32.83 0.41 -6.61
C ASP A 215 -31.33 0.51 -6.94
N ALA A 216 -30.96 0.11 -8.15
CA ALA A 216 -29.56 0.08 -8.58
C ALA A 216 -28.89 1.45 -8.52
N VAL A 217 -29.63 2.53 -8.82
CA VAL A 217 -29.09 3.88 -8.81
C VAL A 217 -28.81 4.30 -7.37
N THR A 218 -29.77 4.14 -6.45
CA THR A 218 -29.55 4.46 -5.04
C THR A 218 -28.46 3.59 -4.40
N ALA A 219 -28.40 2.29 -4.70
CA ALA A 219 -27.36 1.40 -4.18
C ALA A 219 -25.94 1.85 -4.58
N ASN A 220 -25.75 2.32 -5.82
CA ASN A 220 -24.48 2.90 -6.27
C ASN A 220 -24.23 4.30 -5.71
N LEU A 221 -25.26 5.12 -5.52
CA LEU A 221 -25.10 6.45 -4.92
C LEU A 221 -24.69 6.39 -3.44
N ILE A 222 -25.16 5.39 -2.69
CA ILE A 222 -24.84 5.21 -1.26
C ILE A 222 -23.34 4.97 -1.01
N THR A 223 -22.60 4.41 -1.98
CA THR A 223 -21.16 4.21 -1.86
C THR A 223 -20.36 5.50 -2.09
N THR A 224 -20.94 6.52 -2.74
CA THR A 224 -20.24 7.74 -3.11
C THR A 224 -19.85 8.60 -1.88
N PRO A 225 -20.75 8.88 -0.91
CA PRO A 225 -20.37 9.62 0.30
C PRO A 225 -19.32 8.87 1.14
N ASP A 226 -19.35 7.54 1.16
CA ASP A 226 -18.37 6.70 1.84
C ASP A 226 -16.95 6.93 1.28
N MET A 227 -16.80 6.99 -0.04
CA MET A 227 -15.51 7.28 -0.69
C MET A 227 -14.99 8.69 -0.35
N LEU A 228 -15.87 9.70 -0.30
CA LEU A 228 -15.47 11.08 0.04
C LEU A 228 -15.02 11.20 1.49
N ILE A 229 -15.79 10.64 2.42
CA ILE A 229 -15.48 10.68 3.85
C ILE A 229 -14.18 9.93 4.14
N THR A 230 -13.98 8.76 3.53
CA THR A 230 -12.73 7.99 3.69
C THR A 230 -11.52 8.70 3.12
N MET A 231 -11.65 9.38 1.98
CA MET A 231 -10.58 10.19 1.40
C MET A 231 -10.15 11.28 2.38
N VAL A 232 -11.11 12.06 2.91
CA VAL A 232 -10.83 13.12 3.89
C VAL A 232 -10.19 12.53 5.15
N ALA A 233 -10.73 11.43 5.69
CA ALA A 233 -10.17 10.78 6.86
C ALA A 233 -8.74 10.27 6.65
N THR A 234 -8.45 9.70 5.48
CA THR A 234 -7.11 9.18 5.12
C THR A 234 -6.10 10.33 5.03
N LEU A 235 -6.46 11.44 4.38
CA LEU A 235 -5.60 12.62 4.29
C LEU A 235 -5.36 13.23 5.66
N CYS A 236 -6.42 13.44 6.45
CA CYS A 236 -6.31 13.97 7.81
C CYS A 236 -5.41 13.08 8.69
N ASN A 237 -5.60 11.76 8.67
CA ASN A 237 -4.75 10.84 9.44
C ASN A 237 -3.29 10.89 8.99
N GLY A 238 -3.03 11.03 7.68
CA GLY A 238 -1.69 11.26 7.14
C GLY A 238 -1.04 12.52 7.70
N PHE A 239 -1.71 13.67 7.60
CA PHE A 239 -1.19 14.94 8.13
C PHE A 239 -0.98 14.92 9.64
N ILE A 240 -1.88 14.29 10.40
CA ILE A 240 -1.74 14.12 11.86
C ILE A 240 -0.53 13.25 12.17
N SER A 241 -0.35 12.15 11.44
CA SER A 241 0.80 11.25 11.61
C SER A 241 2.13 11.97 11.39
N ASP A 242 2.20 12.80 10.35
CA ASP A 242 3.41 13.57 10.04
C ASP A 242 3.68 14.69 11.05
N LYS A 243 2.62 15.37 11.52
CA LYS A 243 2.73 16.48 12.48
C LYS A 243 3.21 16.01 13.85
N TYR A 244 2.59 14.96 14.39
CA TYR A 244 2.87 14.50 15.75
C TYR A 244 3.94 13.40 15.81
N ARG A 245 4.29 12.77 14.67
CA ARG A 245 5.22 11.63 14.56
C ARG A 245 4.87 10.44 15.47
N THR A 246 3.66 10.40 16.00
CA THR A 246 3.13 9.33 16.86
C THR A 246 2.44 8.26 16.02
N ARG A 247 3.21 7.55 15.19
CA ARG A 247 2.65 6.61 14.18
C ARG A 247 1.81 5.49 14.78
N LEU A 248 2.24 4.93 15.91
CA LEU A 248 1.50 3.85 16.57
C LEU A 248 0.07 4.28 16.91
N TRP A 249 -0.12 5.47 17.47
CA TRP A 249 -1.45 5.96 17.85
C TRP A 249 -2.31 6.35 16.65
N CYS A 250 -1.71 6.89 15.59
CA CYS A 250 -2.38 7.13 14.30
C CYS A 250 -2.77 5.83 13.57
N ILE A 251 -2.30 4.68 14.03
CA ILE A 251 -2.68 3.36 13.51
C ILE A 251 -3.72 2.70 14.44
N VAL A 252 -3.42 2.63 15.74
CA VAL A 252 -4.27 1.92 16.71
C VAL A 252 -5.63 2.59 16.88
N PHE A 253 -5.70 3.92 16.95
CA PHE A 253 -6.97 4.59 17.16
C PHE A 253 -7.94 4.39 15.98
N PRO A 254 -7.55 4.61 14.71
CA PRO A 254 -8.43 4.28 13.58
C PRO A 254 -8.71 2.79 13.46
N ALA A 255 -7.76 1.91 13.81
CA ALA A 255 -8.00 0.47 13.81
C ALA A 255 -9.11 0.05 14.79
N VAL A 256 -9.17 0.67 15.98
CA VAL A 256 -10.23 0.46 16.97
C VAL A 256 -11.58 0.96 16.44
N LEU A 257 -11.62 2.11 15.76
CA LEU A 257 -12.84 2.56 15.08
C LEU A 257 -13.30 1.55 14.02
N GLY A 258 -12.35 1.01 13.24
CA GLY A 258 -12.62 -0.05 12.27
C GLY A 258 -13.15 -1.33 12.91
N LEU A 259 -12.62 -1.71 14.07
CA LEU A 259 -13.07 -2.86 14.86
C LEU A 259 -14.52 -2.68 15.33
N LEU A 260 -14.87 -1.49 15.83
CA LEU A 260 -16.22 -1.15 16.25
C LEU A 260 -17.20 -1.24 15.07
N GLY A 261 -16.85 -0.65 13.92
CA GLY A 261 -17.64 -0.74 12.70
C GLY A 261 -17.86 -2.18 12.25
N CYS A 262 -16.80 -3.00 12.16
CA CYS A 262 -16.92 -4.40 11.76
C CYS A 262 -17.72 -5.24 12.78
N SER A 263 -17.63 -4.91 14.07
CA SER A 263 -18.42 -5.59 15.11
C SER A 263 -19.91 -5.29 14.96
N MET A 264 -20.28 -4.04 14.65
CA MET A 264 -21.66 -3.66 14.34
C MET A 264 -22.18 -4.39 13.09
N LEU A 265 -21.34 -4.50 12.05
CA LEU A 265 -21.71 -5.20 10.82
C LEU A 265 -21.85 -6.71 11.03
N SER A 266 -21.04 -7.30 11.91
CA SER A 266 -21.13 -8.74 12.24
C SER A 266 -22.45 -9.14 12.90
N THR A 267 -23.07 -8.24 13.66
CA THR A 267 -24.39 -8.44 14.28
C THR A 267 -25.54 -8.00 13.37
N PHE A 268 -25.23 -7.43 12.20
CA PHE A 268 -26.18 -6.92 11.21
C PHE A 268 -27.24 -5.99 11.83
N VAL A 269 -26.77 -4.93 12.50
CA VAL A 269 -27.64 -3.97 13.20
C VAL A 269 -28.61 -3.29 12.22
N GLN A 270 -29.91 -3.38 12.53
CA GLN A 270 -31.00 -2.66 11.85
C GLN A 270 -31.43 -1.46 12.70
N PRO A 271 -32.00 -0.39 12.11
CA PRO A 271 -32.29 -0.13 10.69
C PRO A 271 -31.06 0.16 9.81
N PHE A 272 -31.25 0.25 8.48
CA PHE A 272 -30.19 0.50 7.48
C PHE A 272 -29.25 1.67 7.81
N GLY A 273 -29.73 2.74 8.45
CA GLY A 273 -28.89 3.87 8.85
C GLY A 273 -27.76 3.46 9.81
N LEU A 274 -28.04 2.56 10.77
CA LEU A 274 -27.02 2.02 11.68
C LEU A 274 -26.04 1.10 10.96
N LEU A 275 -26.54 0.30 10.01
CA LEU A 275 -25.72 -0.52 9.13
C LEU A 275 -24.74 0.35 8.31
N TYR A 276 -25.23 1.44 7.73
CA TYR A 276 -24.44 2.38 6.95
C TYR A 276 -23.36 3.07 7.80
N VAL A 277 -23.70 3.47 9.04
CA VAL A 277 -22.71 3.99 10.00
C VAL A 277 -21.65 2.93 10.32
N GLY A 278 -22.03 1.66 10.45
CA GLY A 278 -21.08 0.55 10.60
C GLY A 278 -20.08 0.49 9.43
N PHE A 279 -20.57 0.58 8.19
CA PHE A 279 -19.73 0.65 6.99
C PHE A 279 -18.80 1.85 7.01
N LEU A 280 -19.31 3.06 7.28
CA LEU A 280 -18.51 4.28 7.36
C LEU A 280 -17.39 4.16 8.40
N LEU A 281 -17.69 3.66 9.60
CA LEU A 281 -16.70 3.47 10.67
C LEU A 281 -15.61 2.45 10.27
N THR A 282 -16.01 1.32 9.68
CA THR A 282 -15.07 0.34 9.13
C THR A 282 -14.16 0.96 8.08
N ASN A 283 -14.75 1.72 7.16
CA ASN A 283 -14.06 2.34 6.04
C ASN A 283 -13.06 3.42 6.48
N ILE A 284 -13.51 4.36 7.32
CA ILE A 284 -12.67 5.40 7.93
C ILE A 284 -11.53 4.76 8.71
N GLY A 285 -11.84 3.76 9.54
CA GLY A 285 -10.86 3.09 10.39
C GLY A 285 -9.80 2.36 9.59
N LEU A 286 -10.19 1.44 8.70
CA LEU A 286 -9.24 0.57 8.00
C LEU A 286 -8.47 1.30 6.90
N LYS A 287 -9.14 2.06 6.02
CA LYS A 287 -8.46 2.70 4.88
C LYS A 287 -7.44 3.75 5.33
N SER A 288 -7.76 4.52 6.36
CA SER A 288 -6.86 5.58 6.87
C SER A 288 -5.56 5.04 7.50
N THR A 289 -5.53 3.79 7.94
CA THR A 289 -4.30 3.18 8.50
C THR A 289 -3.31 2.74 7.43
N THR A 290 -3.77 2.39 6.23
CA THR A 290 -2.93 1.77 5.20
C THR A 290 -1.74 2.65 4.80
N SER A 291 -1.97 3.95 4.62
CA SER A 291 -0.93 4.92 4.27
C SER A 291 0.11 5.08 5.38
N VAL A 292 -0.34 5.17 6.64
CA VAL A 292 0.56 5.37 7.80
C VAL A 292 1.43 4.14 8.05
N ILE A 293 0.89 2.92 7.87
CA ILE A 293 1.65 1.68 8.01
C ILE A 293 2.78 1.62 6.98
N MET A 294 2.52 1.96 5.72
CA MET A 294 3.53 1.92 4.67
C MET A 294 4.66 2.91 4.96
N THR A 295 4.32 4.12 5.42
CA THR A 295 5.31 5.10 5.89
C THR A 295 6.11 4.54 7.06
N TRP A 296 5.45 3.98 8.08
CA TRP A 296 6.11 3.46 9.28
C TRP A 296 7.02 2.27 9.01
N ALA A 297 6.58 1.33 8.17
CA ALA A 297 7.37 0.18 7.71
C ALA A 297 8.63 0.65 6.99
N SER A 298 8.52 1.66 6.14
CA SER A 298 9.66 2.21 5.43
C SER A 298 10.70 2.81 6.38
N GLU A 299 10.34 3.23 7.59
CA GLU A 299 11.25 3.87 8.54
C GLU A 299 11.88 2.91 9.54
N ILE A 300 11.11 1.92 10.01
CA ILE A 300 11.58 0.96 11.04
C ILE A 300 12.49 -0.10 10.43
N ILE A 301 12.18 -0.59 9.22
CA ILE A 301 12.77 -1.83 8.73
C ILE A 301 14.29 -1.72 8.57
N SER A 302 14.81 -0.72 7.88
CA SER A 302 16.25 -0.56 7.76
C SER A 302 16.61 0.86 7.40
N GLN A 303 17.82 1.29 7.74
CA GLN A 303 18.40 2.51 7.18
C GLN A 303 18.85 2.28 5.72
N ASN A 304 19.10 1.03 5.32
CA ASN A 304 19.49 0.69 3.96
C ASN A 304 18.27 0.77 3.02
N ILE A 305 18.39 1.64 2.00
CA ILE A 305 17.38 1.89 0.98
C ILE A 305 16.98 0.59 0.26
N GLU A 306 17.93 -0.31 -0.04
CA GLU A 306 17.66 -1.57 -0.74
C GLU A 306 16.81 -2.53 0.09
N VAL A 307 17.14 -2.67 1.39
CA VAL A 307 16.42 -3.55 2.31
C VAL A 307 15.00 -3.04 2.55
N ARG A 308 14.83 -1.71 2.65
CA ARG A 308 13.49 -1.07 2.75
C ARG A 308 12.65 -1.33 1.51
N ALA A 309 13.21 -1.12 0.32
CA ALA A 309 12.50 -1.32 -0.94
C ALA A 309 12.06 -2.78 -1.12
N LEU A 310 12.94 -3.73 -0.78
CA LEU A 310 12.62 -5.16 -0.81
C LEU A 310 11.49 -5.50 0.18
N ALA A 311 11.53 -4.94 1.39
CA ALA A 311 10.50 -5.17 2.40
C ALA A 311 9.12 -4.65 1.98
N ILE A 312 9.06 -3.44 1.42
CA ILE A 312 7.83 -2.87 0.87
C ILE A 312 7.30 -3.74 -0.27
N GLY A 313 8.19 -4.26 -1.13
CA GLY A 313 7.84 -5.22 -2.17
C GLY A 313 7.20 -6.49 -1.61
N VAL A 314 7.82 -7.10 -0.58
CA VAL A 314 7.27 -8.30 0.08
C VAL A 314 5.91 -8.02 0.72
N MET A 315 5.74 -6.87 1.37
CA MET A 315 4.45 -6.45 1.95
C MET A 315 3.38 -6.29 0.87
N ASN A 316 3.68 -5.62 -0.25
CA ASN A 316 2.74 -5.46 -1.36
C ASN A 316 2.34 -6.81 -1.97
N THR A 317 3.30 -7.72 -2.17
CA THR A 317 3.01 -9.07 -2.67
C THR A 317 2.09 -9.84 -1.71
N ALA A 318 2.33 -9.74 -0.40
CA ALA A 318 1.47 -10.36 0.60
C ALA A 318 0.03 -9.81 0.54
N ALA A 319 -0.13 -8.49 0.36
CA ALA A 319 -1.44 -7.87 0.16
C ALA A 319 -2.14 -8.35 -1.11
N CYS A 320 -1.46 -8.40 -2.25
CA CYS A 320 -2.04 -8.91 -3.50
C CYS A 320 -2.52 -10.36 -3.36
N LEU A 321 -1.73 -11.21 -2.70
CA LEU A 321 -2.11 -12.58 -2.43
C LEU A 321 -3.37 -12.65 -1.56
N THR A 322 -3.40 -11.88 -0.46
CA THR A 322 -4.58 -11.80 0.42
C THR A 322 -5.83 -11.34 -0.33
N TRP A 323 -5.71 -10.31 -1.17
CA TRP A 323 -6.83 -9.77 -1.93
C TRP A 323 -7.40 -10.76 -2.96
N THR A 324 -6.59 -11.71 -3.43
CA THR A 324 -7.00 -12.69 -4.44
C THR A 324 -8.01 -13.69 -3.89
N TRP A 325 -7.73 -14.29 -2.73
CA TRP A 325 -8.59 -15.37 -2.19
C TRP A 325 -9.66 -14.86 -1.23
N THR A 326 -9.47 -13.68 -0.62
CA THR A 326 -10.40 -13.12 0.38
C THR A 326 -11.84 -13.03 -0.14
N PRO A 327 -12.11 -12.50 -1.36
CA PRO A 327 -13.47 -12.43 -1.88
C PRO A 327 -14.13 -13.79 -2.10
N LEU A 328 -13.35 -14.83 -2.45
CA LEU A 328 -13.90 -16.17 -2.72
C LEU A 328 -14.35 -16.87 -1.45
N VAL A 329 -13.58 -16.72 -0.36
CA VAL A 329 -13.80 -17.48 0.88
C VAL A 329 -14.66 -16.69 1.86
N LEU A 330 -14.41 -15.39 1.99
CA LEU A 330 -15.00 -14.57 3.06
C LEU A 330 -16.17 -13.70 2.58
N TRP A 331 -16.22 -13.37 1.29
CA TRP A 331 -17.24 -12.48 0.72
C TRP A 331 -18.00 -13.09 -0.46
N PRO A 332 -18.41 -14.37 -0.43
CA PRO A 332 -19.15 -14.96 -1.53
C PRO A 332 -20.48 -14.22 -1.71
N VAL A 333 -20.84 -13.86 -2.95
CA VAL A 333 -22.08 -13.10 -3.22
C VAL A 333 -23.34 -13.85 -2.77
N THR A 334 -23.27 -15.17 -2.65
CA THR A 334 -24.34 -16.01 -2.11
C THR A 334 -24.71 -15.69 -0.67
N ASP A 335 -23.79 -15.12 0.11
CA ASP A 335 -24.00 -14.79 1.53
C ASP A 335 -24.57 -13.36 1.73
N ALA A 336 -24.80 -12.63 0.64
CA ALA A 336 -25.45 -11.33 0.69
C ALA A 336 -26.90 -11.45 1.21
N PRO A 337 -27.41 -10.46 1.98
CA PRO A 337 -26.77 -9.22 2.42
C PRO A 337 -25.95 -9.35 3.72
N TYR A 338 -25.99 -10.48 4.40
CA TYR A 338 -25.53 -10.57 5.80
C TYR A 338 -24.01 -10.75 5.94
N TYR A 339 -23.37 -11.53 5.05
CA TYR A 339 -21.93 -11.79 5.07
C TYR A 339 -21.33 -12.10 6.45
N HIS A 340 -22.04 -12.86 7.30
CA HIS A 340 -21.61 -13.10 8.68
C HIS A 340 -20.19 -13.70 8.78
N THR A 341 -19.84 -14.60 7.86
CA THR A 341 -18.50 -15.22 7.79
C THR A 341 -17.43 -14.16 7.55
N GLY A 342 -17.64 -13.27 6.57
CA GLY A 342 -16.71 -12.20 6.22
C GLY A 342 -16.53 -11.17 7.33
N PHE A 343 -17.64 -10.72 7.94
CA PHE A 343 -17.55 -9.73 9.03
C PHE A 343 -16.90 -10.30 10.29
N ARG A 344 -17.23 -11.54 10.70
CA ARG A 344 -16.60 -12.18 11.87
C ARG A 344 -15.11 -12.42 11.65
N ALA A 345 -14.72 -12.91 10.46
CA ALA A 345 -13.32 -13.07 10.10
C ALA A 345 -12.58 -11.73 10.12
N SER A 346 -13.22 -10.66 9.60
CA SER A 346 -12.65 -9.32 9.59
C SER A 346 -12.38 -8.77 10.99
N VAL A 347 -13.29 -9.00 11.95
CA VAL A 347 -13.09 -8.62 13.36
C VAL A 347 -11.86 -9.32 13.93
N PHE A 348 -11.73 -10.62 13.73
CA PHE A 348 -10.57 -11.38 14.19
C PHE A 348 -9.26 -10.90 13.54
N SER A 349 -9.29 -10.63 12.24
CA SER A 349 -8.15 -10.07 11.52
C SER A 349 -7.75 -8.67 12.00
N ILE A 350 -8.71 -7.80 12.36
CA ILE A 350 -8.39 -6.48 12.94
C ILE A 350 -7.72 -6.63 14.31
N LEU A 351 -8.14 -7.58 15.13
CA LEU A 351 -7.49 -7.86 16.42
C LEU A 351 -6.05 -8.31 16.23
N ILE A 352 -5.80 -9.24 15.30
CA ILE A 352 -4.43 -9.67 14.94
C ILE A 352 -3.61 -8.47 14.46
N PHE A 353 -4.20 -7.60 13.63
CA PHE A 353 -3.55 -6.40 13.14
C PHE A 353 -3.15 -5.45 14.28
N ILE A 354 -4.06 -5.15 15.21
CA ILE A 354 -3.78 -4.29 16.37
C ILE A 354 -2.68 -4.89 17.24
N ILE A 355 -2.75 -6.21 17.53
CA ILE A 355 -1.72 -6.91 18.31
C ILE A 355 -0.36 -6.82 17.60
N SER A 356 -0.32 -7.04 16.29
CA SER A 356 0.91 -6.96 15.51
C SER A 356 1.54 -5.57 15.55
N MET A 357 0.73 -4.52 15.37
CA MET A 357 1.19 -3.13 15.47
C MET A 357 1.66 -2.78 16.89
N GLY A 358 0.98 -3.31 17.91
CA GLY A 358 1.39 -3.20 19.32
C GLY A 358 2.74 -3.87 19.60
N VAL A 359 2.99 -5.06 19.06
CA VAL A 359 4.28 -5.76 19.17
C VAL A 359 5.40 -4.97 18.51
N ILE A 360 5.15 -4.38 17.34
CA ILE A 360 6.12 -3.50 16.67
C ILE A 360 6.40 -2.27 17.53
N GLY A 361 5.35 -1.61 18.04
CA GLY A 361 5.48 -0.45 18.91
C GLY A 361 6.26 -0.74 20.19
N TYR A 362 5.95 -1.86 20.84
CA TYR A 362 6.66 -2.32 22.04
C TYR A 362 8.14 -2.59 21.75
N ARG A 363 8.44 -3.38 20.72
CA ARG A 363 9.83 -3.65 20.32
C ARG A 363 10.58 -2.37 19.95
N HIS A 364 9.92 -1.47 19.24
CA HIS A 364 10.51 -0.19 18.87
C HIS A 364 10.82 0.67 20.11
N SER A 365 9.93 0.70 21.10
CA SER A 365 10.17 1.41 22.36
C SER A 365 11.35 0.82 23.17
N LEU A 366 11.56 -0.49 23.08
CA LEU A 366 12.70 -1.15 23.72
C LEU A 366 14.03 -0.84 23.02
N ASP A 367 14.01 -0.68 21.70
CA ASP A 367 15.19 -0.42 20.88
C ASP A 367 15.62 1.06 20.88
N GLN A 368 14.78 2.00 21.34
CA GLN A 368 15.17 3.40 21.45
C GLN A 368 16.24 3.57 22.56
N PRO A 369 17.36 4.27 22.27
CA PRO A 369 18.36 4.58 23.28
C PRO A 369 17.74 5.48 24.35
N ILE A 370 18.09 5.24 25.61
CA ILE A 370 17.61 6.03 26.76
C ILE A 370 17.91 7.51 26.47
N PRO A 371 16.92 8.43 26.59
CA PRO A 371 17.15 9.84 26.35
C PRO A 371 18.27 10.37 27.26
N SER A 372 19.18 11.14 26.69
CA SER A 372 20.38 11.67 27.36
C SER A 372 20.08 12.53 28.60
N SER A 373 18.83 12.99 28.76
CA SER A 373 18.36 13.67 29.97
C SER A 373 18.31 12.74 31.20
N ALA A 374 18.26 11.42 31.01
CA ALA A 374 18.37 10.44 32.09
C ALA A 374 19.83 10.05 32.41
N THR A 375 20.78 10.34 31.52
CA THR A 375 22.23 10.22 31.80
C THR A 375 22.85 11.50 32.36
N MET A 376 22.24 12.69 32.15
CA MET A 376 22.67 13.93 32.79
C MET A 376 22.75 13.86 34.33
N PRO A 377 21.78 13.28 35.06
CA PRO A 377 21.94 13.13 36.51
C PRO A 377 23.09 12.19 36.88
N MET A 378 23.42 11.17 36.08
CA MET A 378 24.56 10.27 36.36
C MET A 378 25.92 10.97 36.26
N MET A 379 26.06 11.99 35.40
CA MET A 379 27.29 12.77 35.29
C MET A 379 27.39 13.84 36.39
N GLN A 380 26.28 14.44 36.79
CA GLN A 380 26.25 15.42 37.89
C GLN A 380 26.36 14.77 39.28
N ILE A 381 25.87 13.54 39.46
CA ILE A 381 26.03 12.80 40.73
C ILE A 381 27.50 12.49 41.04
N ASN A 382 28.35 12.32 40.02
CA ASN A 382 29.79 12.07 40.23
C ASN A 382 30.62 13.34 40.47
N THR A 383 30.01 14.54 40.51
CA THR A 383 30.74 15.81 40.63
C THR A 383 30.20 16.77 41.70
N MET A 384 29.20 16.37 42.49
CA MET A 384 28.70 17.19 43.60
C MET A 384 29.13 16.58 44.94
N THR A 385 30.07 17.28 45.58
CA THR A 385 30.50 17.07 46.97
C THR A 385 29.37 17.36 47.94
N GLU A 386 29.26 16.48 48.94
CA GLU A 386 28.64 16.63 50.27
C GLU A 386 27.96 17.98 50.57
N GLU A 387 26.65 18.07 50.36
CA GLU A 387 25.69 18.83 51.17
C GLU A 387 24.27 18.54 50.61
N ASP A 388 23.31 18.18 51.49
CA ASP A 388 21.90 17.76 51.26
C ASP A 388 21.63 16.28 50.91
N ASP A 389 21.76 15.41 51.93
CA ASP A 389 21.90 13.95 51.77
C ASP A 389 20.62 13.08 51.91
N ASP A 390 19.46 13.59 52.34
CA ASP A 390 18.28 12.71 52.60
C ASP A 390 17.22 12.69 51.48
N ASP A 391 16.78 13.84 50.95
CA ASP A 391 15.76 13.88 49.89
C ASP A 391 16.32 13.50 48.50
N MET A 392 17.59 13.80 48.24
CA MET A 392 18.25 13.51 46.97
C MET A 392 18.57 12.02 46.82
N ASN A 393 18.92 11.34 47.93
CA ASN A 393 19.11 9.90 47.98
C ASN A 393 17.80 9.13 47.73
N ALA A 394 16.66 9.66 48.14
CA ALA A 394 15.35 9.07 47.84
C ALA A 394 15.03 9.16 46.33
N ALA A 395 15.27 10.31 45.70
CA ALA A 395 15.06 10.50 44.26
C ALA A 395 16.01 9.63 43.41
N ALA A 396 17.28 9.54 43.80
CA ALA A 396 18.28 8.69 43.15
C ALA A 396 17.92 7.20 43.26
N LYS A 397 17.49 6.73 44.45
CA LYS A 397 16.99 5.37 44.64
C LYS A 397 15.74 5.07 43.81
N LEU A 398 14.85 6.05 43.62
CA LEU A 398 13.62 5.90 42.84
C LEU A 398 13.91 5.82 41.34
N LEU A 399 14.88 6.60 40.84
CA LEU A 399 15.37 6.52 39.46
C LEU A 399 16.12 5.21 39.21
N GLN A 400 16.95 4.77 40.15
CA GLN A 400 17.67 3.50 40.05
C GLN A 400 16.71 2.30 40.14
N ALA A 401 15.66 2.39 40.96
CA ALA A 401 14.59 1.39 41.00
C ALA A 401 13.81 1.33 39.67
N ARG A 402 13.53 2.49 39.04
CA ARG A 402 12.92 2.55 37.70
C ARG A 402 13.84 1.96 36.61
N ALA A 403 15.14 2.24 36.67
CA ALA A 403 16.13 1.68 35.75
C ALA A 403 16.26 0.15 35.92
N ASN A 404 16.30 -0.34 37.16
CA ASN A 404 16.35 -1.77 37.47
C ASN A 404 15.05 -2.49 37.10
N ALA A 405 13.89 -1.85 37.27
CA ALA A 405 12.60 -2.37 36.82
C ALA A 405 12.56 -2.49 35.27
N ALA A 406 13.09 -1.49 34.55
CA ALA A 406 13.21 -1.51 33.09
C ALA A 406 14.23 -2.56 32.58
N GLN A 407 15.29 -2.86 33.35
CA GLN A 407 16.23 -3.93 33.03
C GLN A 407 15.67 -5.34 33.32
N ARG A 408 14.86 -5.50 34.37
CA ARG A 408 14.20 -6.78 34.69
C ARG A 408 13.11 -7.17 33.69
N THR A 409 12.49 -6.20 33.02
CA THR A 409 11.53 -6.46 31.92
C THR A 409 12.20 -6.80 30.59
N ARG A 410 13.53 -6.66 30.49
CA ARG A 410 14.34 -6.99 29.30
C ARG A 410 14.98 -8.40 29.33
N ARG A 411 14.97 -9.09 30.48
CA ARG A 411 15.30 -10.52 30.58
C ARG A 411 14.03 -11.34 30.56
#